data_AF-A0AAV1LXF5-F1
#
_entry.id   AF-A0AAV1LXF5-F1
#
_cell.length_a   1.000
_cell.length_b   1.000
_cell.length_c   1.000
_cell.angle_alpha   90.00
_cell.angle_beta   90.00
_cell.angle_gamma   90.00
#
_symmetry.space_group_name_H-M   'P 1'
#
loop_
_entity.id
_entity.type
_entity.pdbx_description
1 polymer ?
#
loop_
_entity_poly.entity_id
_entity_poly.type
_entity_poly.pdbx_seq_one_letter_code
_entity_poly.pdbx_strand_id
1 'polypeptide(L)'
;MPKDWVLGRSESGCMRGDIFFEYICNDFNKWRIENKIKKPVLLLVDGHKSHMKLPLSEFCESNGIILYTLPPRTTHILQPADVSVFRLLKQGWKNTVREFHFESENPWNSAVTEANFCPLFAKVINAFDMPQQIKNGFKKCGLFPLDEEAVDYTKCDNTKLRNQRSSTGITSTEIDIAIKVIQAANLYAKHGIDTNLILRELNDMK
;
A
#
# COMPACT_ATOMS: atom_id res chain seq x y z
N MET A 1 -15.25 -5.35 -22.32
CA MET A 1 -14.10 -5.28 -21.39
C MET A 1 -12.91 -5.94 -22.07
N PRO A 2 -11.70 -5.37 -22.02
CA PRO A 2 -10.51 -6.02 -22.58
C PRO A 2 -10.29 -7.42 -21.98
N LYS A 3 -9.70 -8.33 -22.76
CA LYS A 3 -9.65 -9.76 -22.43
C LYS A 3 -8.88 -10.08 -21.14
N ASP A 4 -7.83 -9.32 -20.84
CA ASP A 4 -6.92 -9.58 -19.73
C ASP A 4 -7.28 -8.78 -18.47
N TRP A 5 -8.48 -8.20 -18.42
CA TRP A 5 -8.94 -7.40 -17.29
C TRP A 5 -9.81 -8.23 -16.35
N VAL A 6 -9.70 -7.90 -15.07
CA VAL A 6 -10.44 -8.55 -13.99
C VAL A 6 -11.40 -7.53 -13.39
N LEU A 7 -12.63 -7.95 -13.12
CA LEU A 7 -13.67 -7.12 -12.52
C LEU A 7 -14.19 -7.76 -11.24
N GLY A 8 -14.01 -7.09 -10.11
CA GLY A 8 -14.66 -7.42 -8.85
C GLY A 8 -15.82 -6.45 -8.58
N ARG A 9 -16.91 -6.95 -7.98
CA ARG A 9 -18.10 -6.14 -7.66
C ARG A 9 -18.44 -6.24 -6.18
N SER A 10 -18.79 -5.10 -5.58
CA SER A 10 -19.39 -5.03 -4.24
C SER A 10 -20.64 -4.16 -4.28
N GLU A 11 -21.56 -4.36 -3.34
CA GLU A 11 -22.77 -3.54 -3.22
C GLU A 11 -22.44 -2.07 -2.94
N SER A 12 -21.39 -1.79 -2.17
CA SER A 12 -20.97 -0.42 -1.85
C SER A 12 -20.08 0.22 -2.92
N GLY A 13 -19.64 -0.55 -3.92
CA GLY A 13 -18.60 -0.12 -4.88
C GLY A 13 -17.19 0.01 -4.27
N CYS A 14 -17.01 -0.24 -2.98
CA CYS A 14 -15.71 -0.20 -2.32
C CYS A 14 -15.01 -1.56 -2.32
N MET A 15 -13.67 -1.54 -2.27
CA MET A 15 -12.87 -2.74 -2.06
C MET A 15 -13.15 -3.35 -0.67
N ARG A 16 -13.40 -4.66 -0.64
CA ARG A 16 -13.60 -5.45 0.58
C ARG A 16 -12.51 -6.52 0.68
N GLY A 17 -12.32 -7.07 1.88
CA GLY A 17 -11.26 -8.06 2.12
C GLY A 17 -11.48 -9.39 1.40
N ASP A 18 -12.73 -9.81 1.25
CA ASP A 18 -13.11 -11.00 0.47
C ASP A 18 -12.81 -10.81 -1.02
N ILE A 19 -13.19 -9.66 -1.59
CA ILE A 19 -12.93 -9.35 -3.02
C ILE A 19 -11.43 -9.23 -3.29
N PHE A 20 -10.68 -8.59 -2.39
CA PHE A 20 -9.22 -8.51 -2.52
C PHE A 20 -8.59 -9.91 -2.42
N PHE A 21 -9.06 -10.74 -1.50
CA PHE A 21 -8.61 -12.12 -1.37
C PHE A 21 -8.89 -12.95 -2.63
N GLU A 22 -10.10 -12.86 -3.19
CA GLU A 22 -10.47 -13.50 -4.45
C GLU A 22 -9.54 -13.05 -5.60
N TYR A 23 -9.32 -11.74 -5.74
CA TYR A 23 -8.40 -11.21 -6.74
C TYR A 23 -6.98 -11.78 -6.59
N ILE A 24 -6.44 -11.83 -5.38
CA ILE A 24 -5.09 -12.37 -5.15
C ILE A 24 -5.02 -13.86 -5.48
N CYS A 25 -6.03 -14.64 -5.08
CA CYS A 25 -6.02 -16.09 -5.27
C CYS A 25 -6.28 -16.50 -6.72
N ASN A 26 -7.33 -15.94 -7.33
CA ASN A 26 -7.90 -16.42 -8.58
C ASN A 26 -7.28 -15.75 -9.80
N ASP A 27 -6.85 -14.49 -9.65
CA ASP A 27 -6.39 -13.68 -10.77
C ASP A 27 -4.89 -13.42 -10.70
N PHE A 28 -4.41 -12.76 -9.64
CA PHE A 28 -3.00 -12.39 -9.53
C PHE A 28 -2.07 -13.61 -9.44
N ASN A 29 -2.36 -14.56 -8.55
CA ASN A 29 -1.53 -15.75 -8.41
C ASN A 29 -1.57 -16.64 -9.67
N LYS A 30 -2.74 -16.74 -10.32
CA LYS A 30 -2.91 -17.43 -11.59
C LYS A 30 -2.09 -16.77 -12.70
N TRP A 31 -2.25 -15.47 -12.90
CA TRP A 31 -1.48 -14.67 -13.86
C TRP A 31 0.02 -14.84 -13.64
N ARG A 32 0.46 -14.79 -12.37
CA ARG A 32 1.87 -14.99 -12.00
C ARG A 32 2.40 -16.37 -12.42
N ILE A 33 1.63 -17.43 -12.20
CA ILE A 33 2.00 -18.80 -12.59
C ILE A 33 2.08 -18.93 -14.11
N GLU A 34 1.07 -18.43 -14.83
CA GLU A 34 1.01 -18.45 -16.29
C GLU A 34 2.19 -17.70 -16.93
N ASN A 35 2.59 -16.58 -16.32
CA ASN A 35 3.72 -15.76 -16.75
C ASN A 35 5.07 -16.20 -16.17
N LYS A 36 5.12 -17.31 -15.42
CA LYS A 36 6.35 -17.89 -14.85
C LYS A 36 7.19 -16.90 -14.04
N ILE A 37 6.53 -16.00 -13.30
CA ILE A 37 7.25 -15.02 -12.47
C ILE A 37 8.00 -15.74 -11.36
N LYS A 38 9.29 -15.42 -11.23
CA LYS A 38 10.18 -16.02 -10.22
C LYS A 38 9.71 -15.65 -8.81
N LYS A 39 9.73 -16.63 -7.91
CA LYS A 39 9.45 -16.45 -6.47
C LYS A 39 10.75 -16.12 -5.70
N PRO A 40 10.66 -15.41 -4.55
CA PRO A 40 9.46 -14.80 -3.99
C PRO A 40 9.02 -13.55 -4.77
N VAL A 41 7.72 -13.24 -4.73
CA VAL A 41 7.16 -11.99 -5.27
C VAL A 41 6.82 -11.07 -4.11
N LEU A 42 7.39 -9.86 -4.09
CA LEU A 42 7.04 -8.82 -3.13
C LEU A 42 5.80 -8.06 -3.62
N LEU A 43 4.71 -8.15 -2.85
CA LEU A 43 3.47 -7.42 -3.11
C LEU A 43 3.32 -6.29 -2.08
N LEU A 44 3.53 -5.06 -2.55
CA LEU A 44 3.40 -3.85 -1.75
C LEU A 44 1.94 -3.38 -1.72
N VAL A 45 1.37 -3.22 -0.53
CA VAL A 45 -0.01 -2.78 -0.33
C VAL A 45 -0.09 -1.61 0.66
N ASP A 46 -1.17 -0.85 0.61
CA ASP A 46 -1.47 0.14 1.64
C ASP A 46 -1.98 -0.52 2.93
N GLY A 47 -2.06 0.26 4.01
CA GLY A 47 -2.55 -0.18 5.32
C GLY A 47 -4.08 -0.35 5.42
N HIS A 48 -4.81 -0.49 4.32
CA HIS A 48 -6.26 -0.67 4.36
C HIS A 48 -6.66 -2.04 4.93
N LYS A 49 -7.76 -2.07 5.69
CA LYS A 49 -8.26 -3.28 6.39
C LYS A 49 -8.64 -4.44 5.47
N SER A 50 -8.82 -4.20 4.16
CA SER A 50 -9.05 -5.28 3.18
C SER A 50 -7.81 -6.16 3.01
N HIS A 51 -6.61 -5.62 3.21
CA HIS A 51 -5.35 -6.33 3.02
C HIS A 51 -4.90 -7.09 4.27
N MET A 52 -5.56 -6.89 5.41
CA MET A 52 -5.16 -7.41 6.73
C MET A 52 -6.02 -8.60 7.16
N LYS A 53 -6.26 -9.55 6.25
CA LYS A 53 -7.04 -10.77 6.54
C LYS A 53 -6.09 -11.96 6.71
N LEU A 54 -6.29 -12.75 7.77
CA LEU A 54 -5.46 -13.93 8.04
C LEU A 54 -5.45 -14.93 6.86
N PRO A 55 -6.60 -15.31 6.26
CA PRO A 55 -6.59 -16.24 5.13
C PRO A 55 -5.77 -15.74 3.93
N LEU A 56 -5.75 -14.42 3.70
CA LEU A 56 -4.93 -13.81 2.67
C LEU A 56 -3.44 -13.96 2.97
N SER A 57 -3.03 -13.71 4.22
CA SER A 57 -1.64 -13.86 4.65
C SER A 57 -1.15 -15.29 4.48
N GLU A 58 -1.92 -16.27 4.94
CA GLU A 58 -1.60 -17.70 4.84
C GLU A 58 -1.50 -18.15 3.38
N PHE A 59 -2.41 -17.69 2.53
CA PHE A 59 -2.37 -17.98 1.09
C PHE A 59 -1.11 -17.38 0.44
N CYS A 60 -0.80 -16.11 0.73
CA CYS A 60 0.37 -15.42 0.19
C CYS A 60 1.66 -16.14 0.58
N GLU A 61 1.83 -16.47 1.87
CA GLU A 61 2.99 -17.21 2.38
C GLU A 61 3.17 -18.56 1.67
N SER A 62 2.10 -19.37 1.64
CA SER A 62 2.10 -20.68 0.99
C SER A 62 2.42 -20.62 -0.51
N ASN A 63 2.13 -19.48 -1.16
CA ASN A 63 2.37 -19.28 -2.58
C ASN A 63 3.71 -18.57 -2.88
N GLY A 64 4.50 -18.18 -1.88
CA GLY A 64 5.74 -17.43 -2.07
C GLY A 64 5.50 -15.98 -2.50
N ILE A 65 4.43 -15.37 -1.99
CA ILE A 65 4.11 -13.96 -2.11
C ILE A 65 4.38 -13.31 -0.76
N ILE A 66 5.31 -12.36 -0.72
CA ILE A 66 5.60 -11.56 0.47
C ILE A 66 4.62 -10.38 0.44
N LEU A 67 3.57 -10.44 1.25
CA LEU A 67 2.63 -9.34 1.40
C LEU A 67 3.22 -8.30 2.37
N TYR A 68 3.58 -7.13 1.87
CA TYR A 68 4.21 -6.08 2.64
C TYR A 68 3.35 -4.81 2.67
N THR A 69 2.93 -4.42 3.87
CA THR A 69 2.16 -3.21 4.10
C THR A 69 3.09 -2.00 4.24
N LEU A 70 2.90 -1.01 3.37
CA LEU A 70 3.67 0.24 3.43
C LEU A 70 3.33 1.04 4.70
N PRO A 71 4.29 1.79 5.27
CA PRO A 71 4.04 2.60 6.46
C PRO A 71 2.86 3.56 6.27
N PRO A 72 2.08 3.85 7.33
CA PRO A 72 0.90 4.70 7.22
C PRO A 72 1.28 6.13 6.78
N ARG A 73 0.37 6.78 6.05
CA ARG A 73 0.50 8.16 5.52
C ARG A 73 1.69 8.36 4.56
N THR A 74 2.20 7.31 3.94
CA THR A 74 3.31 7.40 2.97
C THR A 74 2.87 7.32 1.50
N THR A 75 1.58 7.40 1.21
CA THR A 75 1.03 7.32 -0.16
C THR A 75 1.75 8.23 -1.15
N HIS A 76 2.08 9.45 -0.74
CA HIS A 76 2.67 10.48 -1.60
C HIS A 76 4.20 10.33 -1.80
N ILE A 77 4.84 9.37 -1.12
CA ILE A 77 6.28 9.08 -1.23
C ILE A 77 6.63 7.62 -1.57
N LEU A 78 5.87 6.64 -1.05
CA LEU A 78 6.22 5.22 -1.15
C LEU A 78 5.25 4.39 -2.00
N GLN A 79 4.15 4.95 -2.51
CA GLN A 79 3.21 4.22 -3.37
C GLN A 79 3.44 4.57 -4.85
N PRO A 80 4.05 3.68 -5.66
CA PRO A 80 4.38 3.97 -7.06
C PRO A 80 3.17 4.37 -7.91
N ALA A 81 2.02 3.78 -7.63
CA ALA A 81 0.77 4.08 -8.31
C ALA A 81 0.36 5.54 -8.09
N ASP A 82 0.37 6.02 -6.85
CA ASP A 82 0.03 7.40 -6.49
C ASP A 82 1.09 8.42 -6.93
N VAL A 83 2.37 8.09 -6.77
CA VAL A 83 3.49 8.98 -7.09
C VAL A 83 3.62 9.23 -8.60
N SER A 84 3.23 8.26 -9.44
CA SER A 84 3.46 8.34 -10.89
C SER A 84 2.19 8.04 -11.70
N VAL A 85 1.66 6.83 -11.59
CA VAL A 85 0.70 6.26 -12.55
C VAL A 85 -0.66 6.95 -12.51
N PHE A 86 -1.24 7.16 -11.33
CA PHE A 86 -2.59 7.72 -11.18
C PHE A 86 -2.71 9.15 -11.68
N ARG A 87 -1.64 9.94 -11.60
CA ARG A 87 -1.65 11.30 -12.17
C ARG A 87 -1.88 11.27 -13.68
N LEU A 88 -1.18 10.37 -14.37
CA LEU A 88 -1.29 10.20 -15.82
C LEU A 88 -2.66 9.64 -16.21
N LEU A 89 -3.14 8.62 -15.49
CA LEU A 89 -4.47 8.06 -15.72
C LEU A 89 -5.58 9.10 -15.52
N LYS A 90 -5.51 9.94 -14.47
CA LYS A 90 -6.48 11.02 -14.25
C LYS A 90 -6.47 12.05 -15.39
N GLN A 91 -5.27 12.42 -15.87
CA GLN A 91 -5.14 13.35 -16.98
C GLN A 91 -5.66 12.76 -18.29
N GLY A 92 -5.26 11.54 -18.63
CA GLY A 92 -5.73 10.87 -19.83
C GLY A 92 -7.24 10.60 -19.79
N TRP A 93 -7.77 10.18 -18.65
CA TRP A 93 -9.21 10.00 -18.47
C TRP A 93 -10.00 11.29 -18.71
N LYS A 94 -9.54 12.42 -18.17
CA LYS A 94 -10.16 13.72 -18.42
C LYS A 94 -10.19 14.07 -19.91
N ASN A 95 -9.13 13.76 -20.65
CA ASN A 95 -9.07 14.02 -22.10
C ASN A 95 -9.99 13.08 -22.88
N THR A 96 -9.92 11.77 -22.61
CA THR A 96 -10.74 10.76 -23.29
C THR A 96 -12.23 10.97 -23.04
N VAL A 97 -12.64 11.35 -21.83
CA VAL A 97 -14.05 11.66 -21.54
C VAL A 97 -14.50 12.92 -22.29
N ARG A 98 -13.64 13.94 -22.40
CA ARG A 98 -13.95 15.13 -23.21
C ARG A 98 -14.12 14.75 -24.67
N GLU A 99 -13.18 14.03 -25.25
CA GLU A 99 -13.25 13.56 -26.64
C GLU A 99 -14.52 12.75 -26.89
N PHE A 100 -14.85 11.80 -26.00
CA PHE A 100 -16.07 11.01 -26.07
C PHE A 100 -17.34 11.88 -26.11
N HIS A 101 -17.39 12.97 -25.34
CA HIS A 101 -18.52 13.90 -25.37
C HIS A 101 -18.60 14.75 -26.65
N PHE A 102 -17.50 14.92 -27.39
CA PHE A 102 -17.44 15.70 -28.63
C PHE A 102 -17.45 14.83 -29.91
N GLU A 103 -17.41 13.50 -29.79
CA GLU A 103 -17.52 12.56 -30.92
C GLU A 103 -18.87 12.74 -31.63
N SER A 104 -18.84 12.98 -32.95
CA SER A 104 -20.03 13.32 -33.76
C SER A 104 -21.09 12.22 -33.85
N GLU A 105 -20.70 10.97 -33.56
CA GLU A 105 -21.59 9.80 -33.56
C GLU A 105 -22.29 9.60 -32.21
N ASN A 106 -21.86 10.31 -31.15
CA ASN A 106 -22.52 10.23 -29.85
C ASN A 106 -23.65 11.27 -29.77
N PRO A 107 -24.85 10.88 -29.32
CA PRO A 107 -25.88 11.82 -28.93
C PRO A 107 -25.29 12.84 -27.95
N TRP A 108 -25.59 14.13 -28.15
CA TRP A 108 -25.15 15.20 -27.27
C TRP A 108 -25.41 14.83 -25.80
N ASN A 109 -24.41 14.98 -24.94
CA ASN A 109 -24.48 14.64 -23.50
C ASN A 109 -24.56 13.14 -23.16
N SER A 110 -24.03 12.26 -24.02
CA SER A 110 -23.87 10.83 -23.69
C SER A 110 -22.97 10.67 -22.46
N ALA A 111 -23.52 10.11 -21.37
CA ALA A 111 -22.79 9.89 -20.14
C ALA A 111 -21.84 8.68 -20.26
N VAL A 112 -20.76 8.71 -19.46
CA VAL A 112 -20.00 7.48 -19.19
C VAL A 112 -20.89 6.54 -18.39
N THR A 113 -20.98 5.29 -18.83
CA THR A 113 -21.77 4.21 -18.22
C THR A 113 -20.86 3.02 -17.91
N GLU A 114 -21.34 2.06 -17.14
CA GLU A 114 -20.61 0.82 -16.88
C GLU A 114 -20.25 0.07 -18.19
N ALA A 115 -21.09 0.16 -19.21
CA ALA A 115 -20.90 -0.51 -20.49
C ALA A 115 -19.75 0.10 -21.32
N ASN A 116 -19.58 1.43 -21.29
CA ASN A 116 -18.57 2.13 -22.08
C ASN A 116 -17.30 2.50 -21.29
N PHE A 117 -17.32 2.37 -19.96
CA PHE A 117 -16.17 2.68 -19.10
C PHE A 117 -14.92 1.89 -19.50
N CYS A 118 -15.00 0.55 -19.58
CA CYS A 118 -13.81 -0.27 -19.84
C CYS A 118 -13.15 0.04 -21.20
N PRO A 119 -13.90 0.13 -22.32
CA PRO A 119 -13.32 0.57 -23.60
C PRO A 119 -12.65 1.95 -23.55
N LEU A 120 -13.30 2.94 -22.91
CA LEU A 120 -12.73 4.29 -22.78
C LEU A 120 -11.46 4.27 -21.90
N PHE A 121 -11.49 3.54 -20.79
CA PHE A 121 -10.33 3.45 -19.90
C PHE A 121 -9.18 2.69 -20.54
N ALA A 122 -9.46 1.72 -21.42
CA ALA A 122 -8.42 1.06 -22.22
C ALA A 122 -7.73 2.04 -23.20
N LYS A 123 -8.48 2.97 -23.82
CA LYS A 123 -7.88 4.06 -24.62
C LYS A 123 -6.88 4.86 -23.78
N VAL A 124 -7.24 5.19 -22.54
CA VAL A 124 -6.37 5.93 -21.61
C VAL A 124 -5.09 5.15 -21.29
N ILE A 125 -5.21 3.87 -20.91
CA ILE A 125 -4.05 3.04 -20.56
C ILE A 125 -3.08 2.93 -21.75
N ASN A 126 -3.61 2.75 -22.96
CA ASN A 126 -2.83 2.58 -24.18
C ASN A 126 -2.22 3.89 -24.72
N ALA A 127 -2.68 5.05 -24.24
CA ALA A 127 -2.14 6.36 -24.63
C ALA A 127 -0.78 6.68 -23.98
N PHE A 128 -0.35 5.88 -23.00
CA PHE A 128 0.90 6.10 -22.28
C PHE A 128 1.78 4.85 -22.29
N ASP A 129 3.10 5.05 -22.20
CA ASP A 129 4.05 3.98 -21.93
C ASP A 129 3.98 3.54 -20.46
N MET A 130 2.91 2.82 -20.12
CA MET A 130 2.64 2.33 -18.77
C MET A 130 3.82 1.55 -18.15
N PRO A 131 4.51 0.64 -18.88
CA PRO A 131 5.71 -0.02 -18.37
C PRO A 131 6.78 0.97 -17.88
N GLN A 132 7.08 2.01 -18.65
CA GLN A 132 8.06 3.01 -18.23
C GLN A 132 7.55 3.86 -17.06
N GLN A 133 6.27 4.21 -17.04
CA GLN A 133 5.69 5.01 -15.94
C GLN A 133 5.66 4.25 -14.61
N ILE A 134 5.40 2.94 -14.67
CA ILE A 134 5.49 2.04 -13.51
C ILE A 134 6.93 1.99 -13.00
N LYS A 135 7.91 1.71 -13.88
CA LYS A 135 9.35 1.71 -13.51
C LYS A 135 9.78 3.04 -12.87
N ASN A 136 9.36 4.16 -13.46
CA ASN A 136 9.64 5.49 -12.92
C ASN A 136 9.00 5.71 -11.55
N GLY A 137 7.79 5.19 -11.32
CA GLY A 137 7.12 5.23 -10.02
C GLY A 137 7.92 4.49 -8.95
N PHE A 138 8.34 3.25 -9.24
CA PHE A 138 9.18 2.46 -8.33
C PHE A 138 10.52 3.15 -8.03
N LYS A 139 11.18 3.72 -9.05
CA LYS A 139 12.42 4.47 -8.88
C LYS A 139 12.23 5.70 -7.98
N LYS A 140 11.19 6.50 -8.22
CA LYS A 140 10.88 7.70 -7.41
C LYS A 140 10.50 7.39 -5.97
N CYS A 141 9.95 6.20 -5.73
CA CYS A 141 9.65 5.73 -4.38
C CYS A 141 10.87 5.09 -3.69
N GLY A 142 12.03 5.04 -4.34
CA GLY A 142 13.22 4.38 -3.80
C GLY A 142 13.08 2.86 -3.65
N LEU A 143 12.09 2.26 -4.28
CA LEU A 143 11.75 0.85 -4.10
C LEU A 143 12.49 -0.07 -5.08
N PHE A 144 12.71 0.40 -6.31
CA PHE A 144 13.49 -0.35 -7.30
C PHE A 144 14.13 0.56 -8.37
N PRO A 145 15.48 0.55 -8.50
CA PRO A 145 16.44 0.00 -7.52
C PRO A 145 16.20 0.56 -6.11
N LEU A 146 16.60 -0.18 -5.08
CA LEU A 146 16.47 0.27 -3.70
C LEU A 146 17.41 1.47 -3.49
N ASP A 147 16.83 2.63 -3.21
CA ASP A 147 17.55 3.91 -3.11
C ASP A 147 16.76 4.88 -2.23
N GLU A 148 17.21 5.08 -0.99
CA GLU A 148 16.54 5.97 -0.03
C GLU A 148 16.59 7.43 -0.44
N GLU A 149 17.64 7.85 -1.15
CA GLU A 149 17.84 9.23 -1.60
C GLU A 149 16.91 9.61 -2.75
N ALA A 150 16.33 8.62 -3.43
CA ALA A 150 15.32 8.86 -4.45
C ALA A 150 13.97 9.31 -3.88
N VAL A 151 13.73 9.08 -2.59
CA VAL A 151 12.47 9.40 -1.90
C VAL A 151 12.40 10.89 -1.58
N ASP A 152 11.34 11.54 -2.04
CA ASP A 152 11.10 12.97 -1.78
C ASP A 152 10.50 13.20 -0.38
N TYR A 153 11.36 13.17 0.65
CA TYR A 153 10.97 13.40 2.04
C TYR A 153 10.49 14.82 2.33
N THR A 154 10.66 15.78 1.42
CA THR A 154 10.14 17.15 1.60
C THR A 154 8.61 17.18 1.66
N LYS A 155 7.95 16.13 1.16
CA LYS A 155 6.51 15.96 1.19
C LYS A 155 5.99 15.38 2.51
N CYS A 156 6.85 14.80 3.34
CA CYS A 156 6.46 14.41 4.68
C CYS A 156 6.18 15.67 5.50
N ASP A 157 5.08 15.68 6.25
CA ASP A 157 4.79 16.81 7.14
C ASP A 157 5.99 17.07 8.05
N ASN A 158 6.44 18.33 8.10
CA ASN A 158 7.46 18.83 9.03
C ASN A 158 6.93 18.90 10.48
N THR A 159 6.06 17.97 10.90
CA THR A 159 5.45 17.96 12.23
C THR A 159 6.52 17.60 13.28
N LYS A 160 7.30 18.62 13.66
CA LYS A 160 7.96 18.77 14.96
C LYS A 160 8.91 17.66 15.43
N LEU A 161 9.63 16.96 14.54
CA LEU A 161 10.85 16.28 14.98
C LEU A 161 11.98 17.29 15.36
N ARG A 162 11.82 18.56 15.00
CA ARG A 162 12.78 19.63 15.28
C ARG A 162 12.73 20.20 16.72
N ASN A 163 11.73 19.85 17.55
CA ASN A 163 11.57 20.41 18.91
C ASN A 163 11.67 19.40 20.07
N GLN A 164 12.22 18.19 19.86
CA GLN A 164 12.57 17.26 20.96
C GLN A 164 14.05 16.86 21.00
N ARG A 165 14.94 17.64 20.37
CA ARG A 165 16.38 17.57 20.70
C ARG A 165 16.72 18.49 21.87
N SER A 166 15.96 18.40 22.96
CA SER A 166 16.29 19.06 24.24
C SER A 166 15.94 18.15 25.42
N SER A 167 16.73 17.08 25.55
CA SER A 167 17.19 16.40 26.78
C SER A 167 17.36 14.90 26.48
N THR A 168 18.60 14.48 26.28
CA THR A 168 19.01 13.08 26.08
C THR A 168 19.07 12.34 27.43
N GLY A 169 17.98 12.34 28.18
CA GLY A 169 17.87 11.62 29.45
C GLY A 169 16.47 11.04 29.60
N ILE A 170 16.38 9.72 29.78
CA ILE A 170 15.13 9.07 30.19
C ILE A 170 14.76 9.67 31.54
N THR A 171 13.55 10.20 31.66
CA THR A 171 13.11 10.79 32.93
C THR A 171 12.72 9.70 33.92
N SER A 172 12.95 9.93 35.21
CA SER A 172 12.56 8.99 36.28
C SER A 172 11.07 8.59 36.20
N THR A 173 10.22 9.54 35.76
CA THR A 173 8.78 9.32 35.53
C THR A 173 8.51 8.30 34.42
N GLU A 174 9.27 8.33 33.32
CA GLU A 174 9.12 7.37 32.22
C GLU A 174 9.55 5.97 32.65
N ILE A 175 10.60 5.87 33.48
CA ILE A 175 11.05 4.61 34.08
C ILE A 175 9.98 4.04 35.02
N ASP A 176 9.38 4.89 35.86
CA ASP A 176 8.29 4.48 36.77
C ASP A 176 7.06 3.96 36.02
N ILE A 177 6.73 4.57 34.88
CA ILE A 177 5.63 4.09 34.01
C ILE A 177 5.99 2.71 33.43
N ALA A 178 7.20 2.54 32.91
CA ALA A 178 7.65 1.25 32.36
C ALA A 178 7.62 0.13 33.41
N ILE A 179 8.08 0.42 34.63
CA ILE A 179 8.01 -0.52 35.76
C ILE A 179 6.57 -0.91 36.06
N LYS A 180 5.65 0.06 36.15
CA LYS A 180 4.22 -0.21 36.41
C LYS A 180 3.59 -1.07 35.32
N VAL A 181 3.91 -0.81 34.05
CA VAL A 181 3.41 -1.59 32.91
C VAL A 181 3.91 -3.03 33.00
N ILE A 182 5.20 -3.25 33.27
CA ILE A 182 5.78 -4.59 33.36
C ILE A 182 5.25 -5.36 34.58
N GLN A 183 5.10 -4.69 35.72
CA GLN A 183 4.50 -5.28 36.93
C GLN A 183 3.02 -5.64 36.72
N ALA A 184 2.25 -4.79 36.04
CA ALA A 184 0.86 -5.08 35.69
C ALA A 184 0.77 -6.19 34.62
N ALA A 185 1.74 -6.27 33.71
CA ALA A 185 1.78 -7.20 32.59
C ALA A 185 2.49 -8.52 32.91
N ASN A 186 2.20 -9.15 34.06
CA ASN A 186 2.62 -10.52 34.43
C ASN A 186 2.26 -11.62 33.38
N LEU A 187 1.68 -11.24 32.23
CA LEU A 187 1.41 -12.05 31.05
C LEU A 187 2.68 -12.56 30.32
N TYR A 188 3.80 -11.83 30.35
CA TYR A 188 4.99 -12.21 29.57
C TYR A 188 5.83 -13.34 30.19
N ALA A 189 5.65 -13.61 31.49
CA ALA A 189 6.30 -14.75 32.15
C ALA A 189 5.89 -16.09 31.51
N LYS A 190 4.66 -16.20 30.97
CA LYS A 190 4.19 -17.37 30.22
C LYS A 190 4.85 -17.54 28.84
N HIS A 191 5.54 -16.52 28.34
CA HIS A 191 6.23 -16.52 27.04
C HIS A 191 7.76 -16.65 27.18
N GLY A 192 8.27 -17.04 28.36
CA GLY A 192 9.69 -17.28 28.59
C GLY A 192 10.54 -16.01 28.72
N ILE A 193 9.92 -14.85 28.93
CA ILE A 193 10.61 -13.57 29.13
C ILE A 193 10.84 -13.38 30.63
N ASP A 194 12.09 -13.24 31.05
CA ASP A 194 12.46 -12.97 32.45
C ASP A 194 12.17 -11.50 32.80
N THR A 195 10.96 -11.28 33.31
CA THR A 195 10.50 -9.96 33.74
C THR A 195 11.30 -9.41 34.92
N ASN A 196 11.95 -10.25 35.73
CA ASN A 196 12.77 -9.79 36.85
C ASN A 196 14.07 -9.15 36.38
N LEU A 197 14.70 -9.71 35.34
CA LEU A 197 15.90 -9.12 34.74
C LEU A 197 15.60 -7.73 34.18
N ILE A 198 14.49 -7.58 33.45
CA ILE A 198 14.07 -6.30 32.86
C ILE A 198 13.74 -5.27 33.95
N LEU A 199 13.03 -5.69 35.01
CA LEU A 199 12.73 -4.80 36.15
C LEU A 199 14.00 -4.35 36.88
N ARG A 200 15.05 -5.18 36.95
CA ARG A 200 16.33 -4.81 37.55
C ARG A 200 17.03 -3.74 36.74
N GLU A 201 17.22 -3.98 35.43
CA GLU A 201 17.86 -3.03 34.52
C GLU A 201 17.14 -1.66 34.51
N LEU A 202 15.81 -1.66 34.54
CA LEU A 202 15.03 -0.42 34.61
C LEU A 202 15.20 0.33 35.93
N ASN A 203 15.36 -0.37 37.06
CA ASN A 203 15.64 0.29 38.34
C ASN A 203 17.07 0.84 38.40
N ASP A 204 18.03 0.18 37.75
CA ASP A 204 19.42 0.66 37.65
C ASP A 204 19.56 1.89 36.73
N MET A 205 18.57 2.15 35.87
CA MET A 205 18.49 3.34 35.02
C MET A 205 17.89 4.58 35.70
N LYS A 206 17.36 4.45 36.94
CA LYS A 206 16.86 5.59 37.73
C LYS A 206 17.98 6.45 38.29
#